data_AF-A0A378BU78-F1
#
_entry.id   AF-A0A378BU78-F1
#
_cell.length_a   1.000
_cell.length_b   1.000
_cell.length_c   1.000
_cell.angle_alpha   90.00
_cell.angle_beta   90.00
_cell.angle_gamma   90.00
#
_symmetry.space_group_name_H-M   'P 1'
#
loop_
_entity.id
_entity.type
_entity.pdbx_description
1 polymer ?
#
loop_
_entity_poly.entity_id
_entity_poly.type
_entity_poly.pdbx_seq_one_letter_code
_entity_poly.pdbx_strand_id
1 'polypeptide(L)'
;MGILLLTGVLIANLYNVQIVRFDDYQTRSNENRIKLVPIPPSRGIIYDRNGTPLALNRTIYQLEMMPEKVDNVQQTLDALRDVVDLTDDDIAGFKKERARSHRFTSIPVKVNLSEVQVARFAVNQYRFPGVEVKGYKRRYYPYNSALTHVIGYVSKINDKDVDRLDKEGKLGQLRLDARHWEAGYRALLRGRSARSDRLRRG
;
A
#
# COMPACT_ATOMS: atom_id res chain seq x y z
N MET A 1 3.26 47.90 42.74
CA MET A 1 3.23 48.48 41.37
C MET A 1 3.96 47.61 40.33
N GLY A 2 5.22 47.21 40.55
CA GLY A 2 5.95 46.40 39.55
C GLY A 2 5.32 45.03 39.22
N ILE A 3 4.71 44.36 40.21
CA ILE A 3 4.04 43.07 40.02
C ILE A 3 2.83 43.22 39.09
N LEU A 4 2.00 44.26 39.26
CA LEU A 4 0.83 44.51 38.42
C LEU A 4 1.22 44.79 36.96
N LEU A 5 2.34 45.50 36.74
CA LEU A 5 2.87 45.73 35.39
C LEU A 5 3.37 44.44 34.73
N LEU A 6 4.10 43.59 35.47
CA LEU A 6 4.58 42.31 34.96
C LEU A 6 3.42 41.35 34.65
N THR A 7 2.40 41.31 35.51
CA THR A 7 1.20 40.50 35.28
C THR A 7 0.42 41.00 34.06
N GLY A 8 0.31 42.33 33.87
CA GLY A 8 -0.31 42.91 32.68
C GLY A 8 0.39 42.54 31.37
N VAL A 9 1.73 42.56 31.35
CA VAL A 9 2.53 42.14 30.18
C VAL A 9 2.33 40.65 29.88
N LEU A 10 2.28 39.80 30.92
CA LEU A 10 2.01 38.37 30.76
C LEU A 10 0.62 38.09 30.18
N ILE A 11 -0.42 38.79 30.67
CA ILE A 11 -1.79 38.65 30.16
C ILE A 11 -1.89 39.13 28.72
N ALA A 12 -1.25 40.25 28.36
CA ALA A 12 -1.22 40.75 26.99
C ALA A 12 -0.53 39.77 26.02
N ASN A 13 0.57 39.15 26.45
CA ASN A 13 1.28 38.16 25.65
C ASN A 13 0.45 36.88 25.49
N LEU A 14 -0.20 36.42 26.57
CA LEU A 14 -1.11 35.28 26.54
C LEU A 14 -2.31 35.52 25.59
N TYR A 15 -2.90 36.71 25.64
CA TYR A 15 -3.98 37.12 24.75
C TYR A 15 -3.52 37.15 23.28
N ASN A 16 -2.32 37.66 23.00
CA ASN A 16 -1.74 37.67 21.65
C ASN A 16 -1.54 36.24 21.11
N VAL A 17 -1.00 35.33 21.92
CA VAL A 17 -0.81 33.93 21.52
C VAL A 17 -2.14 33.18 21.35
N GLN A 18 -3.12 33.43 22.22
CA GLN A 18 -4.39 32.70 22.19
C GLN A 18 -5.41 33.22 21.17
N ILE A 19 -5.41 34.50 20.81
CA ILE A 19 -6.44 35.09 19.93
C ILE A 19 -5.89 35.46 18.55
N VAL A 20 -4.65 35.96 18.46
CA VAL A 20 -4.05 36.33 17.16
C VAL A 20 -3.44 35.12 16.47
N ARG A 21 -2.96 34.11 17.21
CA ARG A 21 -2.37 32.88 16.65
C ARG A 21 -3.23 31.62 16.78
N PHE A 22 -4.49 31.75 17.19
CA PHE A 22 -5.41 30.60 17.25
C PHE A 22 -5.55 29.92 15.88
N ASP A 23 -5.63 30.73 14.82
CA ASP A 23 -5.78 30.26 13.43
C ASP A 23 -4.53 29.52 12.93
N ASP A 24 -3.34 29.90 13.41
CA ASP A 24 -2.05 29.30 13.02
C ASP A 24 -1.76 27.97 13.72
N TYR A 25 -2.29 27.74 14.93
CA TYR A 25 -2.08 26.50 15.69
C TYR A 25 -3.19 25.47 15.50
N GLN A 26 -4.43 25.90 15.24
CA GLN A 26 -5.53 24.96 15.02
C GLN A 26 -5.51 24.34 13.61
N THR A 27 -4.84 25.00 12.66
CA THR A 27 -4.74 24.53 11.26
C THR A 27 -3.51 23.64 11.00
N ARG A 28 -2.55 23.56 11.94
CA ARG A 28 -1.33 22.75 11.77
C ARG A 28 -1.42 21.31 12.26
N SER A 29 -2.52 20.91 12.90
CA SER A 29 -2.72 19.50 13.27
C SER A 29 -3.42 18.68 12.19
N ASN A 30 -4.14 19.34 11.26
CA ASN A 30 -4.89 18.65 10.20
C ASN A 30 -4.23 18.75 8.82
N GLU A 31 -3.27 19.65 8.61
CA GLU A 31 -2.65 19.81 7.31
C GLU A 31 -1.40 18.93 7.16
N ASN A 32 -1.63 17.81 6.47
CA ASN A 32 -0.66 17.16 5.60
C ASN A 32 0.65 16.75 6.28
N ARG A 33 0.60 15.61 6.97
CA ARG A 33 1.75 14.69 6.93
C ARG A 33 1.97 14.35 5.46
N ILE A 34 2.83 15.08 4.76
CA ILE A 34 3.23 14.80 3.39
C ILE A 34 3.91 13.43 3.43
N LYS A 35 3.11 12.38 3.19
CA LYS A 35 3.61 11.04 2.97
C LYS A 35 4.03 11.03 1.52
N LEU A 36 5.33 11.16 1.27
CA LEU A 36 5.90 10.84 -0.03
C LEU A 36 5.59 9.37 -0.28
N VAL A 37 4.55 9.10 -1.08
CA VAL A 37 4.26 7.78 -1.62
C VAL A 37 4.94 7.74 -2.98
N PRO A 38 6.14 7.16 -3.11
CA PRO A 38 6.76 7.02 -4.42
C PRO A 38 5.85 6.16 -5.29
N ILE A 39 5.59 6.66 -6.49
CA ILE A 39 4.86 5.92 -7.50
C ILE A 39 5.91 5.02 -8.18
N PRO A 40 5.86 3.69 -8.01
CA PRO A 40 6.81 2.82 -8.67
C PRO A 40 6.65 2.96 -10.19
N PRO A 41 7.75 2.98 -10.97
CA PRO A 41 7.67 3.05 -12.41
C PRO A 41 6.93 1.83 -12.97
N SER A 42 6.06 2.05 -13.96
CA SER A 42 5.38 0.96 -14.64
C SER A 42 6.40 0.06 -15.34
N ARG A 43 6.46 -1.23 -14.97
CA ARG A 43 7.40 -2.20 -15.57
C ARG A 43 7.00 -2.47 -17.02
N GLY A 44 7.95 -2.52 -17.96
CA GLY A 44 7.68 -2.87 -19.37
C GLY A 44 7.20 -4.32 -19.55
N ILE A 45 6.53 -4.61 -20.66
CA ILE A 45 6.20 -5.98 -21.09
C ILE A 45 7.48 -6.63 -21.61
N ILE A 46 7.72 -7.89 -21.23
CA ILE A 46 8.84 -8.68 -21.77
C ILE A 46 8.30 -9.55 -22.89
N TYR A 47 8.95 -9.49 -24.05
CA TYR A 47 8.61 -10.27 -25.24
C TYR A 47 9.71 -11.30 -25.55
N ASP A 48 9.34 -12.42 -26.14
CA ASP A 48 10.27 -13.35 -26.78
C ASP A 48 10.71 -12.82 -28.17
N ARG A 49 11.71 -13.46 -28.79
CA ARG A 49 12.21 -13.17 -30.15
C ARG A 49 11.12 -13.11 -31.22
N ASN A 50 10.02 -13.83 -31.01
CA ASN A 50 8.87 -13.90 -31.91
C ASN A 50 7.75 -12.90 -31.54
N GLY A 51 7.98 -12.00 -30.59
CA GLY A 51 6.98 -11.00 -30.16
C GLY A 51 5.95 -11.52 -29.17
N THR A 52 6.09 -12.74 -28.66
CA THR A 52 5.15 -13.33 -27.67
C THR A 52 5.39 -12.74 -26.27
N PRO A 53 4.38 -12.21 -25.56
CA PRO A 53 4.57 -11.64 -24.23
C PRO A 53 4.84 -12.74 -23.18
N LEU A 54 6.05 -12.74 -22.63
CA LEU A 54 6.49 -13.67 -21.59
C LEU A 54 6.17 -13.20 -20.17
N ALA A 55 6.13 -11.88 -19.97
CA ALA A 55 5.76 -11.30 -18.69
C ALA A 55 5.05 -9.96 -18.89
N LEU A 56 3.83 -9.88 -18.36
CA LEU A 56 2.97 -8.71 -18.46
C LEU A 56 2.50 -8.24 -17.07
N ASN A 57 2.02 -7.01 -16.98
CA ASN A 57 1.40 -6.51 -15.75
C ASN A 57 -0.11 -6.70 -15.86
N ARG A 58 -0.70 -7.32 -14.86
CA ARG A 58 -2.15 -7.45 -14.72
C ARG A 58 -2.59 -6.73 -13.45
N THR A 59 -3.68 -5.98 -13.53
CA THR A 59 -4.32 -5.43 -12.34
C THR A 59 -5.04 -6.56 -11.62
N ILE A 60 -4.72 -6.74 -10.35
CA ILE A 60 -5.48 -7.59 -9.43
C ILE A 60 -6.25 -6.68 -8.49
N TYR A 61 -7.52 -6.98 -8.28
CA TYR A 61 -8.34 -6.26 -7.32
C TYR A 61 -8.39 -7.04 -6.02
N GLN A 62 -8.32 -6.32 -4.90
CA GLN A 62 -8.53 -6.90 -3.58
C GLN A 62 -9.43 -5.99 -2.75
N LEU A 63 -10.24 -6.62 -1.91
CA LEU A 63 -11.07 -5.94 -0.94
C LEU A 63 -10.23 -5.71 0.31
N GLU A 64 -10.15 -4.47 0.77
CA GLU A 64 -9.47 -4.10 1.99
C GLU A 64 -10.43 -3.43 2.95
N MET A 65 -10.18 -3.61 4.24
CA MET A 65 -10.96 -3.02 5.32
C MET A 65 -10.01 -2.38 6.32
N MET A 66 -10.34 -1.16 6.73
CA MET A 66 -9.70 -0.52 7.87
C MET A 66 -10.61 -0.68 9.11
N PRO A 67 -10.29 -1.60 10.04
CA PRO A 67 -11.18 -1.94 11.16
C PRO A 67 -11.58 -0.75 12.03
N GLU A 68 -10.77 0.29 12.11
CA GLU A 68 -11.02 1.50 12.91
C GLU A 68 -12.10 2.41 12.32
N LYS A 69 -12.43 2.25 11.03
CA LYS A 69 -13.51 2.98 10.36
C LYS A 69 -14.81 2.17 10.24
N VAL A 70 -14.84 0.99 10.84
CA VAL A 70 -15.96 0.05 10.76
C VAL A 70 -16.56 -0.10 12.16
N ASP A 71 -17.85 0.18 12.30
CA ASP A 71 -18.55 0.10 13.59
C ASP A 71 -18.57 -1.34 14.13
N ASN A 72 -19.04 -2.29 13.30
CA ASN A 72 -19.09 -3.70 13.64
C ASN A 72 -18.41 -4.55 12.56
N VAL A 73 -17.17 -4.94 12.82
CA VAL A 73 -16.35 -5.72 11.90
C VAL A 73 -16.98 -7.08 11.58
N GLN A 74 -17.52 -7.78 12.57
CA GLN A 74 -18.05 -9.13 12.35
C GLN A 74 -19.32 -9.07 11.48
N GLN A 75 -20.25 -8.16 11.80
CA GLN A 75 -21.44 -7.94 10.98
C GLN A 75 -21.10 -7.51 9.55
N THR A 76 -20.06 -6.69 9.38
CA THR A 76 -19.57 -6.26 8.07
C THR A 76 -19.02 -7.44 7.27
N LEU A 77 -18.22 -8.31 7.89
CA LEU A 77 -17.70 -9.51 7.25
C LEU A 77 -18.82 -10.46 6.81
N ASP A 78 -19.84 -10.64 7.64
CA ASP A 78 -20.98 -11.49 7.32
C ASP A 78 -21.82 -10.91 6.17
N ALA A 79 -22.06 -9.60 6.16
CA ALA A 79 -22.74 -8.93 5.05
C ALA A 79 -21.91 -8.92 3.74
N LEU A 80 -20.57 -8.99 3.83
CA LEU A 80 -19.70 -9.10 2.66
C LEU A 80 -19.74 -10.49 2.02
N ARG A 81 -20.16 -11.53 2.75
CA ARG A 81 -20.34 -12.89 2.18
C ARG A 81 -21.27 -12.87 0.97
N ASP A 82 -22.40 -12.16 1.09
CA ASP A 82 -23.42 -12.09 0.03
C ASP A 82 -23.00 -11.23 -1.17
N VAL A 83 -22.05 -10.30 -0.97
CA VAL A 83 -21.66 -9.32 -2.00
C VAL A 83 -20.46 -9.78 -2.83
N VAL A 84 -19.45 -10.35 -2.16
CA VAL A 84 -18.16 -10.73 -2.79
C VAL A 84 -17.83 -12.22 -2.66
N ASP A 85 -18.81 -13.05 -2.29
CA ASP A 85 -18.66 -14.48 -2.08
C ASP A 85 -17.50 -14.77 -1.09
N LEU A 86 -17.54 -14.10 0.07
CA LEU A 86 -16.51 -14.23 1.10
C LEU A 86 -16.56 -15.62 1.74
N THR A 87 -15.43 -16.34 1.77
CA THR A 87 -15.34 -17.66 2.38
C THR A 87 -14.88 -17.60 3.83
N ASP A 88 -15.06 -18.68 4.59
CA ASP A 88 -14.55 -18.76 5.96
C ASP A 88 -13.02 -18.68 6.03
N ASP A 89 -12.33 -19.20 5.00
CA ASP A 89 -10.87 -19.10 4.86
C ASP A 89 -10.41 -17.65 4.70
N ASP A 90 -11.14 -16.85 3.91
CA ASP A 90 -10.86 -15.42 3.73
C ASP A 90 -10.99 -14.69 5.08
N ILE A 91 -12.05 -14.99 5.84
CA ILE A 91 -12.29 -14.40 7.16
C ILE A 91 -11.21 -14.80 8.17
N ALA A 92 -10.81 -16.07 8.17
CA ALA A 92 -9.74 -16.57 9.03
C ALA A 92 -8.40 -15.89 8.70
N GLY A 93 -8.10 -15.73 7.40
CA GLY A 93 -6.94 -14.98 6.90
C GLY A 93 -6.95 -13.52 7.37
N PHE A 94 -8.08 -12.84 7.21
CA PHE A 94 -8.26 -11.46 7.68
C PHE A 94 -8.05 -11.34 9.19
N LYS A 95 -8.63 -12.22 10.00
CA LYS A 95 -8.47 -12.21 11.47
C LYS A 95 -7.01 -12.38 11.87
N LYS A 96 -6.28 -13.27 11.19
CA LYS A 96 -4.85 -13.49 11.42
C LYS A 96 -4.00 -12.27 11.06
N GLU A 97 -4.32 -11.61 9.94
CA GLU A 97 -3.58 -10.43 9.50
C GLU A 97 -3.92 -9.21 10.38
N ARG A 98 -5.17 -9.09 10.84
CA ARG A 98 -5.60 -8.09 11.81
C ARG A 98 -4.84 -8.16 13.12
N ALA A 99 -4.58 -9.36 13.63
CA ALA A 99 -3.80 -9.53 14.86
C ALA A 99 -2.33 -9.07 14.72
N ARG A 100 -1.80 -9.04 13.50
CA ARG A 100 -0.40 -8.68 13.19
C ARG A 100 -0.24 -7.23 12.71
N SER A 101 -1.34 -6.59 12.34
CA SER A 101 -1.34 -5.25 11.75
C SER A 101 -1.37 -4.17 12.82
N HIS A 102 -0.78 -3.02 12.50
CA HIS A 102 -0.85 -1.83 13.36
C HIS A 102 -2.20 -1.13 13.21
N ARG A 103 -2.57 -0.32 14.20
CA ARG A 103 -3.79 0.51 14.13
C ARG A 103 -3.78 1.41 12.90
N PHE A 104 -4.96 1.65 12.33
CA PHE A 104 -5.19 2.47 11.14
C PHE A 104 -4.51 1.94 9.88
N THR A 105 -4.39 0.62 9.77
CA THR A 105 -3.87 -0.05 8.57
C THR A 105 -5.05 -0.65 7.80
N SER A 106 -5.06 -0.47 6.48
CA SER A 106 -6.03 -1.17 5.61
C SER A 106 -5.56 -2.62 5.44
N ILE A 107 -6.44 -3.56 5.76
CA ILE A 107 -6.12 -4.99 5.85
C ILE A 107 -6.88 -5.73 4.76
N PRO A 108 -6.22 -6.60 3.97
CA PRO A 108 -6.89 -7.36 2.93
C PRO A 108 -7.90 -8.33 3.53
N VAL A 109 -9.15 -8.22 3.08
CA VAL A 109 -10.27 -9.11 3.42
C VAL A 109 -10.38 -10.24 2.41
N LYS A 110 -10.32 -9.91 1.11
CA LYS A 110 -10.36 -10.88 0.01
C LYS A 110 -9.42 -10.47 -1.09
N VAL A 111 -8.57 -11.40 -1.53
CA VAL A 111 -7.60 -11.19 -2.61
C VAL A 111 -8.11 -11.76 -3.92
N ASN A 112 -7.67 -11.20 -5.05
CA ASN A 112 -8.02 -11.65 -6.41
C ASN A 112 -9.54 -11.62 -6.69
N LEU A 113 -10.18 -10.49 -6.42
CA LEU A 113 -11.58 -10.27 -6.80
C LEU A 113 -11.76 -10.38 -8.32
N SER A 114 -12.83 -11.06 -8.73
CA SER A 114 -13.29 -11.04 -10.11
C SER A 114 -13.92 -9.68 -10.46
N GLU A 115 -13.99 -9.33 -11.74
CA GLU A 115 -14.64 -8.09 -12.20
C GLU A 115 -16.11 -8.03 -11.77
N VAL A 116 -16.81 -9.17 -11.76
CA VAL A 116 -18.19 -9.28 -11.28
C VAL A 116 -18.28 -8.94 -9.79
N GLN A 117 -17.38 -9.47 -8.97
CA GLN A 117 -17.35 -9.17 -7.53
C GLN A 117 -16.99 -7.70 -7.25
N VAL A 118 -16.05 -7.14 -8.02
CA VAL A 118 -15.72 -5.71 -7.93
C VAL A 118 -16.96 -4.86 -8.27
N ALA A 119 -17.68 -5.18 -9.35
CA ALA A 119 -18.87 -4.45 -9.74
C ALA A 119 -20.00 -4.57 -8.69
N ARG A 120 -20.25 -5.79 -8.18
CA ARG A 120 -21.24 -6.04 -7.10
C ARG A 120 -20.90 -5.28 -5.83
N PHE A 121 -19.62 -5.19 -5.47
CA PHE A 121 -19.20 -4.38 -4.34
C PHE A 121 -19.35 -2.88 -4.63
N ALA A 122 -18.97 -2.41 -5.81
CA ALA A 122 -19.00 -0.98 -6.14
C ALA A 122 -20.42 -0.39 -5.99
N VAL A 123 -21.46 -1.12 -6.42
CA VAL A 123 -22.85 -0.70 -6.27
C VAL A 123 -23.33 -0.71 -4.81
N ASN A 124 -22.72 -1.55 -3.95
CA ASN A 124 -23.05 -1.65 -2.54
C ASN A 124 -22.08 -0.89 -1.62
N GLN A 125 -21.08 -0.19 -2.18
CA GLN A 125 -19.97 0.40 -1.42
C GLN A 125 -20.45 1.36 -0.33
N TYR A 126 -21.54 2.09 -0.58
CA TYR A 126 -22.15 3.01 0.38
C TYR A 126 -22.59 2.34 1.69
N ARG A 127 -22.84 1.03 1.69
CA ARG A 127 -23.26 0.24 2.86
C ARG A 127 -22.09 -0.19 3.73
N PHE A 128 -20.85 -0.07 3.24
CA PHE A 128 -19.65 -0.62 3.86
C PHE A 128 -18.61 0.49 4.14
N PRO A 129 -18.89 1.41 5.09
CA PRO A 129 -17.91 2.42 5.47
C PRO A 129 -16.63 1.74 5.99
N GLY A 130 -15.47 2.24 5.57
CA GLY A 130 -14.18 1.66 5.94
C GLY A 130 -13.74 0.44 5.12
N VAL A 131 -14.55 0.01 4.15
CA VAL A 131 -14.19 -1.05 3.18
C VAL A 131 -13.99 -0.44 1.80
N GLU A 132 -12.94 -0.84 1.11
CA GLU A 132 -12.56 -0.31 -0.18
C GLU A 132 -12.01 -1.41 -1.11
N VAL A 133 -12.24 -1.25 -2.42
CA VAL A 133 -11.57 -2.08 -3.42
C VAL A 133 -10.32 -1.36 -3.89
N LYS A 134 -9.17 -2.02 -3.76
CA LYS A 134 -7.90 -1.52 -4.27
C LYS A 134 -7.38 -2.38 -5.41
N GLY A 135 -6.94 -1.70 -6.48
CA GLY A 135 -6.29 -2.31 -7.63
C GLY A 135 -4.76 -2.25 -7.49
N TYR A 136 -4.11 -3.40 -7.59
CA TYR A 136 -2.65 -3.53 -7.56
C TYR A 136 -2.14 -4.08 -8.89
N LYS A 137 -1.05 -3.52 -9.42
CA LYS A 137 -0.40 -4.07 -10.61
C LYS A 137 0.52 -5.21 -10.20
N ARG A 138 0.19 -6.45 -10.56
CA ARG A 138 1.02 -7.63 -10.31
C ARG A 138 1.58 -8.19 -11.62
N ARG A 139 2.78 -8.78 -11.56
CA ARG A 139 3.38 -9.46 -12.71
C ARG A 139 2.66 -10.78 -12.96
N TYR A 140 2.25 -11.00 -14.21
CA TYR A 140 1.63 -12.21 -14.70
C TYR A 140 2.56 -12.87 -15.72
N TYR A 141 2.84 -14.16 -15.53
CA TYR A 141 3.70 -14.99 -16.36
C TYR A 141 2.85 -16.09 -17.01
N PRO A 142 2.38 -15.90 -18.26
CA PRO A 142 1.49 -16.85 -18.92
C PRO A 142 2.07 -18.27 -19.04
N TYR A 143 3.39 -18.38 -19.22
CA TYR A 143 4.11 -19.63 -19.48
C TYR A 143 4.85 -20.17 -18.24
N ASN A 144 4.28 -19.92 -17.05
CA ASN A 144 4.81 -20.10 -15.70
C ASN A 144 5.87 -21.23 -15.49
N SER A 145 5.68 -22.41 -16.10
CA SER A 145 6.54 -23.61 -15.94
C SER A 145 7.64 -23.78 -17.00
N ALA A 146 7.51 -23.22 -18.20
CA ALA A 146 8.44 -23.46 -19.30
C ALA A 146 9.70 -22.57 -19.25
N LEU A 147 9.65 -21.46 -18.52
CA LEU A 147 10.67 -20.41 -18.54
C LEU A 147 11.27 -20.09 -17.15
N THR A 148 10.88 -20.82 -16.11
CA THR A 148 11.28 -20.56 -14.71
C THR A 148 12.80 -20.62 -14.53
N HIS A 149 13.48 -21.53 -15.24
CA HIS A 149 14.93 -21.72 -15.18
C HIS A 149 15.72 -20.64 -15.94
N VAL A 150 15.10 -19.93 -16.88
CA VAL A 150 15.76 -18.93 -17.74
C VAL A 150 15.46 -17.50 -17.28
N ILE A 151 14.27 -17.26 -16.71
CA ILE A 151 13.81 -15.90 -16.32
C ILE A 151 14.03 -15.61 -14.83
N GLY A 152 14.11 -16.65 -13.98
CA GLY A 152 14.20 -16.52 -12.53
C GLY A 152 12.83 -16.24 -11.88
N TYR A 153 12.63 -16.75 -10.66
CA TYR A 153 11.40 -16.51 -9.88
C TYR A 153 11.63 -15.39 -8.86
N VAL A 154 10.61 -14.56 -8.63
CA VAL A 154 10.61 -13.59 -7.54
C VAL A 154 9.89 -14.23 -6.35
N SER A 155 10.66 -14.73 -5.38
CA SER A 155 10.15 -15.29 -4.11
C SER A 155 10.04 -14.24 -3.02
N LYS A 156 9.22 -14.55 -2.00
CA LYS A 156 9.23 -13.88 -0.70
C LYS A 156 10.62 -13.96 -0.09
N ILE A 157 11.15 -12.79 0.28
CA ILE A 157 12.46 -12.66 0.96
C ILE A 157 12.37 -13.46 2.27
N ASN A 158 13.31 -14.38 2.47
CA ASN A 158 13.45 -15.18 3.68
C ASN A 158 14.61 -14.63 4.53
N ASP A 159 14.69 -14.98 5.81
CA ASP A 159 15.69 -14.43 6.75
C ASP A 159 17.14 -14.62 6.26
N LYS A 160 17.39 -15.70 5.51
CA LYS A 160 18.69 -15.98 4.87
C LYS A 160 19.08 -14.97 3.78
N ASP A 161 18.11 -14.38 3.08
CA ASP A 161 18.36 -13.35 2.07
C ASP A 161 18.67 -12.00 2.71
N VAL A 162 18.11 -11.73 3.90
CA VAL A 162 18.39 -10.53 4.70
C VAL A 162 19.85 -10.52 5.14
N ASP A 163 20.33 -11.64 5.72
CA ASP A 163 21.73 -11.79 6.15
C ASP A 163 22.72 -11.66 4.99
N ARG A 164 22.37 -12.17 3.81
CA ARG A 164 23.21 -12.06 2.61
C ARG A 164 23.30 -10.60 2.13
N LEU A 165 22.20 -9.87 2.15
CA LEU A 165 22.15 -8.46 1.72
C LEU A 165 22.83 -7.52 2.72
N ASP A 166 22.89 -7.89 4.00
CA ASP A 166 23.66 -7.18 5.02
C ASP A 166 25.16 -7.27 4.72
N LYS A 167 25.65 -8.50 4.49
CA LYS A 167 27.05 -8.76 4.14
C LYS A 167 27.48 -8.09 2.84
N GLU A 168 26.57 -7.90 1.88
CA GLU A 168 26.84 -7.17 0.63
C GLU A 168 26.76 -5.63 0.80
N GLY A 169 26.48 -5.10 1.99
CA GLY A 169 26.33 -3.66 2.24
C GLY A 169 25.10 -3.01 1.59
N LYS A 170 24.17 -3.82 1.08
CA LYS A 170 22.99 -3.37 0.32
C LYS A 170 21.71 -3.29 1.14
N LEU A 171 21.78 -3.61 2.44
CA LEU A 171 20.65 -3.49 3.35
C LEU A 171 20.09 -2.06 3.42
N GLY A 172 20.92 -1.02 3.28
CA GLY A 172 20.47 0.37 3.28
C GLY A 172 19.52 0.69 2.12
N GLN A 173 19.80 0.18 0.92
CA GLN A 173 18.91 0.30 -0.25
C GLN A 173 17.63 -0.51 -0.07
N LEU A 174 17.74 -1.72 0.51
CA LEU A 174 16.57 -2.53 0.86
C LEU A 174 15.66 -1.82 1.87
N ARG A 175 16.23 -1.13 2.87
CA ARG A 175 15.48 -0.43 3.93
C ARG A 175 14.77 0.84 3.44
N LEU A 176 15.27 1.46 2.37
CA LEU A 176 14.60 2.57 1.67
C LEU A 176 13.45 2.07 0.79
N ASP A 177 13.66 0.96 0.08
CA ASP A 177 12.63 0.32 -0.76
C ASP A 177 11.54 -0.39 0.10
N ALA A 178 11.88 -0.98 1.24
CA ALA A 178 10.99 -1.74 2.12
C ALA A 178 10.12 -0.89 3.06
N ARG A 179 10.33 0.44 3.14
CA ARG A 179 9.32 1.35 3.75
C ARG A 179 8.08 1.49 2.86
N HIS A 180 8.17 1.03 1.62
CA HIS A 180 7.04 0.85 0.72
C HIS A 180 6.51 -0.57 0.89
N TRP A 181 5.18 -0.67 0.89
CA TRP A 181 4.29 -1.81 1.18
C TRP A 181 4.64 -3.18 0.53
N GLU A 182 5.70 -3.30 -0.26
CA GLU A 182 6.09 -4.54 -0.95
C GLU A 182 7.12 -5.37 -0.15
N ALA A 183 6.72 -5.86 1.03
CA ALA A 183 7.54 -6.72 1.90
C ALA A 183 7.74 -8.16 1.37
N GLY A 184 7.91 -8.40 0.07
CA GLY A 184 8.03 -9.80 -0.36
C GLY A 184 8.36 -10.13 -1.79
N TYR A 185 8.75 -9.21 -2.66
CA TYR A 185 9.02 -9.61 -4.05
C TYR A 185 10.19 -8.87 -4.67
N ARG A 186 11.42 -9.32 -4.38
CA ARG A 186 12.58 -9.00 -5.22
C ARG A 186 13.54 -10.19 -5.35
N ALA A 187 13.73 -10.63 -6.59
CA ALA A 187 14.84 -11.48 -6.99
C ALA A 187 15.41 -10.97 -8.34
N LEU A 188 16.73 -10.81 -8.33
CA LEU A 188 17.69 -10.89 -9.44
C LEU A 188 17.16 -10.74 -10.87
N LEU A 189 16.91 -9.51 -11.30
CA LEU A 189 17.14 -9.15 -12.71
C LEU A 189 18.62 -8.79 -12.89
N ARG A 190 19.52 -9.79 -12.76
CA ARG A 190 20.85 -9.70 -13.40
C ARG A 190 20.67 -10.16 -14.84
N GLY A 191 20.27 -9.23 -15.69
CA GLY A 191 20.11 -9.46 -17.12
C GLY A 191 19.83 -8.13 -17.79
N ARG A 192 20.92 -7.44 -18.19
CA ARG A 192 21.02 -6.21 -18.98
C ARG A 192 19.74 -5.35 -19.03
N SER A 193 19.79 -4.22 -18.35
CA SER A 193 18.94 -3.05 -18.62
C SER A 193 18.86 -2.80 -20.13
N ALA A 194 17.76 -3.22 -20.76
CA ALA A 194 17.38 -2.74 -22.07
C ALA A 194 16.83 -1.33 -21.87
N ARG A 195 17.73 -0.37 -22.00
CA ARG A 195 17.46 1.07 -22.05
C ARG A 195 16.55 1.33 -23.25
N SER A 196 15.23 1.36 -23.02
CA SER A 196 14.28 1.85 -24.02
C SER A 196 14.29 3.38 -23.97
N ASP A 197 15.32 3.99 -24.56
CA ASP A 197 15.26 5.38 -24.98
C ASP A 197 14.22 5.47 -26.11
N ARG A 198 12.98 5.80 -25.75
CA ARG A 198 12.00 6.22 -26.74
C ARG A 198 12.28 7.69 -27.02
N LEU A 199 13.07 7.93 -28.06
CA LEU A 199 13.20 9.23 -28.71
C LEU A 199 11.81 9.74 -29.07
N ARG A 200 11.39 10.82 -28.39
CA ARG A 200 10.33 11.71 -28.86
C ARG A 200 11.00 12.66 -29.85
N ARG A 201 10.76 12.46 -31.14
CA ARG A 201 11.00 13.46 -32.20
C ARG A 201 9.77 13.49 -33.10
N GLY A 202 9.34 14.71 -33.44
CA GLY A 202 8.23 15.02 -34.34
C GLY A 202 6.96 15.30 -33.59
#